data_AF-A0A2D0N1R7-F1
#
_entry.id   AF-A0A2D0N1R7-F1
#
_cell.length_a   1.000
_cell.length_b   1.000
_cell.length_c   1.000
_cell.angle_alpha   90.00
_cell.angle_beta   90.00
_cell.angle_gamma   90.00
#
_symmetry.space_group_name_H-M   'P 1'
#
loop_
_entity.id
_entity.type
_entity.pdbx_description
1 polymer ?
#
loop_
_entity_poly.entity_id
_entity_poly.type
_entity_poly.pdbx_seq_one_letter_code
_entity_poly.pdbx_strand_id
1 'polypeptide(L)'
;MAIDGSAGKDRSGYWDRFRSRLLRDFEAIFGVSYQIWVINTSDEAELFLWENWQRLYLLVDTLLRTSRDDAFIRTYQSFEFENKWLGFGRMKWNETNNQKWTSKYRSIAYQNRKLQFFNTEIWAPDWNTCIKNGRGPDVFINVYHHETIKEIREGIVIAIPRSAARSKDALLKLTIEALSDAIPQSTIATVDRHWNPGKGFVNRVEDMNAQELLKIVNGNR
;
A
#
# COMPACT_ATOMS: atom_id res chain seq x y z
N MET A 1 25.03 18.56 -59.86
CA MET A 1 24.17 19.49 -59.08
C MET A 1 23.51 18.66 -58.00
N ALA A 2 23.68 19.05 -56.75
CA ALA A 2 23.50 18.23 -55.57
C ALA A 2 22.03 17.86 -55.28
N ILE A 3 21.90 16.72 -54.61
CA ILE A 3 20.71 16.11 -54.02
C ILE A 3 20.15 17.04 -52.93
N ASP A 4 18.84 17.27 -52.90
CA ASP A 4 18.17 17.67 -51.66
C ASP A 4 17.00 16.71 -51.41
N GLY A 5 17.21 15.86 -50.41
CA GLY A 5 16.16 15.18 -49.68
C GLY A 5 16.22 15.65 -48.24
N SER A 6 15.11 16.11 -47.69
CA SER A 6 14.63 15.77 -46.34
C SER A 6 13.51 16.71 -45.90
N ALA A 7 12.35 16.14 -45.57
CA ALA A 7 11.44 16.70 -44.57
C ALA A 7 10.48 15.61 -44.06
N GLY A 8 11.03 14.48 -43.62
CA GLY A 8 10.30 13.56 -42.76
C GLY A 8 10.15 14.18 -41.37
N LYS A 9 9.18 15.10 -41.21
CA LYS A 9 8.87 15.68 -39.90
C LYS A 9 8.44 14.56 -38.96
N ASP A 10 9.26 14.36 -37.93
CA ASP A 10 9.06 13.44 -36.81
C ASP A 10 7.68 13.65 -36.17
N ARG A 11 6.72 12.83 -36.58
CA ARG A 11 5.35 12.80 -36.04
C ARG A 11 5.27 12.09 -34.69
N SER A 12 6.33 11.38 -34.25
CA SER A 12 6.29 10.58 -33.02
C SER A 12 6.25 11.47 -31.78
N GLY A 13 7.11 12.50 -31.73
CA GLY A 13 7.21 13.38 -30.55
C GLY A 13 6.03 14.33 -30.33
N TYR A 14 5.14 14.53 -31.31
CA TYR A 14 3.93 15.35 -31.11
C TYR A 14 2.85 14.58 -30.36
N TRP A 15 2.60 13.34 -30.77
CA TRP A 15 1.59 12.48 -30.15
C TRP A 15 1.97 12.08 -28.72
N ASP A 16 3.26 11.87 -28.44
CA ASP A 16 3.75 11.59 -27.09
C ASP A 16 3.58 12.78 -26.15
N ARG A 17 3.86 14.00 -26.63
CA ARG A 17 3.65 15.23 -25.85
C ARG A 17 2.16 15.52 -25.62
N PHE A 18 1.32 15.31 -26.64
CA PHE A 18 -0.12 15.49 -26.53
C PHE A 18 -0.74 14.49 -25.54
N ARG A 19 -0.39 13.19 -25.63
CA ARG A 19 -0.82 12.16 -24.67
C ARG A 19 -0.33 12.45 -23.26
N SER A 20 0.93 12.87 -23.10
CA SER A 20 1.49 13.21 -21.79
C SER A 20 0.79 14.41 -21.14
N ARG A 21 0.33 15.39 -21.94
CA ARG A 21 -0.45 16.52 -21.44
C ARG A 21 -1.88 16.10 -21.08
N LEU A 22 -2.54 15.34 -21.95
CA LEU A 22 -3.90 14.85 -21.72
C LEU A 22 -3.98 13.91 -20.50
N LEU A 23 -3.00 13.02 -20.32
CA LEU A 23 -2.88 12.15 -19.15
C LEU A 23 -2.66 12.94 -17.87
N ARG A 24 -1.82 13.98 -17.90
CA ARG A 24 -1.62 14.87 -16.75
C ARG A 24 -2.88 15.65 -16.39
N ASP A 25 -3.60 16.16 -17.39
CA ASP A 25 -4.86 16.87 -17.18
C ASP A 25 -5.97 15.91 -16.68
N PHE A 26 -5.99 14.65 -17.15
CA PHE A 26 -6.88 13.60 -16.63
C PHE A 26 -6.52 13.17 -15.21
N GLU A 27 -5.24 12.95 -14.89
CA GLU A 27 -4.78 12.60 -13.54
C GLU A 27 -5.04 13.74 -12.55
N ALA A 28 -4.95 15.00 -13.00
CA ALA A 28 -5.30 16.16 -12.20
C ALA A 28 -6.81 16.25 -11.88
N ILE A 29 -7.68 15.74 -12.78
CA ILE A 29 -9.15 15.79 -12.61
C ILE A 29 -9.67 14.55 -11.88
N PHE A 30 -9.16 13.36 -12.20
CA PHE A 30 -9.69 12.07 -11.73
C PHE A 30 -8.82 11.37 -10.67
N GLY A 31 -7.63 11.89 -10.39
CA GLY A 31 -6.63 11.21 -9.57
C GLY A 31 -5.95 10.07 -10.32
N VAL A 32 -4.86 9.54 -9.74
CA VAL A 32 -4.17 8.38 -10.31
C VAL A 32 -4.95 7.12 -9.93
N SER A 33 -5.25 6.25 -10.90
CA SER A 33 -5.88 4.95 -10.65
C SER A 33 -4.86 3.94 -10.10
N TYR A 34 -5.23 3.24 -9.04
CA TYR A 34 -4.45 2.21 -8.38
C TYR A 34 -5.14 0.87 -8.57
N GLN A 35 -4.33 -0.15 -8.83
CA GLN A 35 -4.73 -1.54 -8.63
C GLN A 35 -4.48 -1.88 -7.16
N ILE A 36 -5.50 -2.42 -6.51
CA ILE A 36 -5.45 -2.86 -5.12
C ILE A 36 -5.57 -4.36 -5.05
N TRP A 37 -4.70 -4.97 -4.26
CA TRP A 37 -4.83 -6.34 -3.78
C TRP A 37 -5.16 -6.31 -2.29
N VAL A 38 -6.16 -7.09 -1.91
CA VAL A 38 -6.51 -7.33 -0.51
C VAL A 38 -6.22 -8.80 -0.24
N ILE A 39 -5.18 -9.07 0.54
CA ILE A 39 -4.83 -10.40 1.03
C ILE A 39 -5.43 -10.51 2.42
N ASN A 40 -6.50 -11.26 2.57
CA ASN A 40 -7.32 -11.32 3.78
C ASN A 40 -7.32 -12.72 4.38
N THR A 41 -7.21 -12.83 5.70
CA THR A 41 -7.49 -14.07 6.43
C THR A 41 -8.53 -13.83 7.54
N SER A 42 -9.36 -14.84 7.77
CA SER A 42 -10.26 -14.89 8.92
C SER A 42 -9.60 -15.49 10.17
N ASP A 43 -8.40 -16.06 10.02
CA ASP A 43 -7.64 -16.67 11.10
C ASP A 43 -6.92 -15.61 11.96
N GLU A 44 -6.47 -16.02 13.14
CA GLU A 44 -5.53 -15.26 13.98
C GLU A 44 -4.10 -15.56 13.53
N ALA A 45 -3.64 -15.02 12.41
CA ALA A 45 -2.23 -15.14 12.00
C ALA A 45 -1.32 -14.09 12.67
N GLU A 46 -1.88 -13.12 13.39
CA GLU A 46 -1.18 -12.12 14.20
C GLU A 46 -0.02 -11.48 13.43
N LEU A 47 -0.30 -10.97 12.23
CA LEU A 47 0.71 -10.44 11.30
C LEU A 47 1.58 -9.32 11.88
N PHE A 48 1.14 -8.71 12.99
CA PHE A 48 1.84 -7.66 13.72
C PHE A 48 2.89 -8.17 14.73
N LEU A 49 3.03 -9.49 14.90
CA LEU A 49 4.11 -10.11 15.69
C LEU A 49 5.33 -10.34 14.81
N TRP A 50 6.54 -10.16 15.38
CA TRP A 50 7.77 -10.23 14.60
C TRP A 50 7.97 -11.61 13.98
N GLU A 51 7.64 -12.66 14.73
CA GLU A 51 7.82 -14.06 14.36
C GLU A 51 7.04 -14.42 13.10
N ASN A 52 5.89 -13.78 12.91
CA ASN A 52 5.00 -13.92 11.75
C ASN A 52 5.39 -12.92 10.65
N TRP A 53 5.60 -11.65 11.01
CA TRP A 53 5.95 -10.57 10.08
C TRP A 53 7.26 -10.80 9.32
N GLN A 54 8.28 -11.36 9.97
CA GLN A 54 9.59 -11.60 9.34
C GLN A 54 9.50 -12.46 8.08
N ARG A 55 8.50 -13.36 7.99
CA ARG A 55 8.27 -14.20 6.80
C ARG A 55 7.75 -13.40 5.62
N LEU A 56 7.01 -12.34 5.91
CA LEU A 56 6.42 -11.43 4.93
C LEU A 56 7.38 -10.29 4.56
N TYR A 57 8.29 -9.93 5.47
CA TYR A 57 9.20 -8.80 5.32
C TYR A 57 9.93 -8.77 3.97
N LEU A 58 10.53 -9.88 3.52
CA LEU A 58 11.27 -9.91 2.24
C LEU A 58 10.36 -9.79 1.01
N LEU A 59 9.14 -10.33 1.09
CA LEU A 59 8.14 -10.21 0.03
C LEU A 59 7.61 -8.77 -0.06
N VAL A 60 7.34 -8.16 1.09
CA VAL A 60 6.98 -6.74 1.19
C VAL A 60 8.13 -5.85 0.69
N ASP A 61 9.37 -6.15 1.06
CA ASP A 61 10.57 -5.43 0.57
C ASP A 61 10.67 -5.50 -0.96
N THR A 62 10.36 -6.65 -1.56
CA THR A 62 10.33 -6.82 -3.01
C THR A 62 9.33 -5.89 -3.68
N LEU A 63 8.12 -5.73 -3.11
CA LEU A 63 7.13 -4.78 -3.60
C LEU A 63 7.63 -3.33 -3.46
N LEU A 64 8.18 -2.97 -2.30
CA LEU A 64 8.65 -1.61 -2.03
C LEU A 64 9.81 -1.18 -2.92
N ARG A 65 10.70 -2.10 -3.31
CA ARG A 65 11.77 -1.83 -4.29
C ARG A 65 11.29 -1.47 -5.69
N THR A 66 9.99 -1.61 -5.97
CA THR A 66 9.40 -1.13 -7.23
C THR A 66 9.20 0.39 -7.27
N SER A 67 9.21 1.04 -6.09
CA SER A 67 9.28 2.49 -5.91
C SER A 67 10.69 3.02 -6.14
N ARG A 68 10.80 4.27 -6.62
CA ARG A 68 12.10 4.95 -6.73
C ARG A 68 12.53 5.63 -5.43
N ASP A 69 11.58 5.88 -4.55
CA ASP A 69 11.79 6.56 -3.28
C ASP A 69 11.84 5.58 -2.11
N ASP A 70 12.54 5.99 -1.05
CA ASP A 70 12.60 5.27 0.22
C ASP A 70 11.20 5.05 0.83
N ALA A 71 11.00 3.85 1.37
CA ALA A 71 9.78 3.49 2.08
C ALA A 71 9.85 3.88 3.58
N PHE A 72 8.70 4.20 4.18
CA PHE A 72 8.56 4.57 5.60
C PHE A 72 7.34 3.93 6.23
N ILE A 73 7.44 3.62 7.52
CA ILE A 73 6.45 2.90 8.32
C ILE A 73 5.75 3.88 9.27
N ARG A 74 4.43 3.77 9.36
CA ARG A 74 3.58 4.43 10.37
C ARG A 74 2.72 3.36 11.02
N THR A 75 2.70 3.32 12.34
CA THR A 75 2.01 2.27 13.08
C THR A 75 1.01 2.89 14.05
N TYR A 76 -0.17 2.31 14.13
CA TYR A 76 -1.28 2.72 14.98
C TYR A 76 -1.53 1.62 15.99
N GLN A 77 -1.01 1.84 17.21
CA GLN A 77 -1.14 0.97 18.37
C GLN A 77 -1.49 1.84 19.59
N SER A 78 -2.28 1.31 20.51
CA SER A 78 -2.58 1.93 21.81
C SER A 78 -2.61 0.86 22.90
N PHE A 79 -2.60 1.29 24.16
CA PHE A 79 -2.96 0.41 25.26
C PHE A 79 -4.46 0.54 25.54
N GLU A 80 -5.10 -0.52 26.02
CA GLU A 80 -6.50 -0.47 26.43
C GLU A 80 -6.69 0.65 27.46
N PHE A 81 -7.77 1.43 27.32
CA PHE A 81 -8.10 2.59 28.16
C PHE A 81 -7.14 3.80 28.04
N GLU A 82 -6.16 3.78 27.13
CA GLU A 82 -5.35 4.95 26.81
C GLU A 82 -5.82 5.61 25.51
N ASN A 83 -6.30 6.85 25.60
CA ASN A 83 -6.72 7.65 24.45
C ASN A 83 -5.55 8.29 23.69
N LYS A 84 -4.47 7.52 23.41
CA LYS A 84 -3.32 8.00 22.66
C LYS A 84 -2.62 6.89 21.87
N TRP A 85 -2.10 7.28 20.72
CA TRP A 85 -1.22 6.42 19.92
C TRP A 85 0.17 6.27 20.56
N LEU A 86 0.74 5.08 20.43
CA LEU A 86 2.09 4.79 20.87
C LEU A 86 3.13 5.42 19.93
N GLY A 87 4.12 6.07 20.52
CA GLY A 87 5.13 6.82 19.78
C GLY A 87 6.23 5.93 19.19
N PHE A 88 6.27 5.85 17.85
CA PHE A 88 7.35 5.19 17.10
C PHE A 88 8.30 6.16 16.39
N GLY A 89 7.84 7.39 16.12
CA GLY A 89 8.52 8.37 15.28
C GLY A 89 8.43 8.02 13.79
N ARG A 90 9.17 8.76 12.96
CA ARG A 90 9.30 8.44 11.53
C ARG A 90 10.26 7.26 11.36
N MET A 91 9.74 6.10 10.98
CA MET A 91 10.53 4.88 10.82
C MET A 91 10.81 4.64 9.33
N LYS A 92 12.09 4.69 8.93
CA LYS A 92 12.49 4.24 7.59
C LYS A 92 12.30 2.73 7.47
N TRP A 93 11.88 2.25 6.31
CA TRP A 93 11.83 0.83 6.01
C TRP A 93 13.23 0.22 6.10
N ASN A 94 13.41 -0.65 7.10
CA ASN A 94 14.55 -1.54 7.29
C ASN A 94 14.17 -2.59 8.35
N GLU A 95 14.98 -3.62 8.49
CA GLU A 95 14.70 -4.72 9.42
C GLU A 95 14.60 -4.26 10.87
N THR A 96 15.54 -3.43 11.34
CA THR A 96 15.57 -2.91 12.72
C THR A 96 14.27 -2.18 13.10
N ASN A 97 13.75 -1.33 12.20
CA ASN A 97 12.50 -0.63 12.44
C ASN A 97 11.28 -1.55 12.32
N ASN A 98 11.36 -2.60 11.49
CA ASN A 98 10.31 -3.62 11.44
C ASN A 98 10.23 -4.39 12.75
N GLN A 99 11.35 -4.89 13.27
CA GLN A 99 11.44 -5.50 14.61
C GLN A 99 10.94 -4.56 15.70
N LYS A 100 11.28 -3.26 15.60
CA LYS A 100 10.85 -2.25 16.57
C LYS A 100 9.32 -2.12 16.63
N TRP A 101 8.62 -1.99 15.52
CA TRP A 101 7.16 -1.77 15.57
C TRP A 101 6.37 -3.03 15.95
N THR A 102 6.91 -4.21 15.63
CA THR A 102 6.32 -5.50 16.01
C THR A 102 6.57 -5.86 17.47
N SER A 103 7.67 -5.40 18.10
CA SER A 103 8.08 -5.95 19.41
C SER A 103 8.20 -4.93 20.55
N LYS A 104 8.42 -3.63 20.29
CA LYS A 104 8.79 -2.63 21.32
C LYS A 104 7.86 -2.60 22.54
N TYR A 105 6.56 -2.68 22.34
CA TYR A 105 5.54 -2.56 23.39
C TYR A 105 4.96 -3.90 23.85
N ARG A 106 5.61 -5.01 23.48
CA ARG A 106 5.22 -6.38 23.87
C ARG A 106 6.17 -7.02 24.87
N SER A 107 7.16 -6.27 25.38
CA SER A 107 8.07 -6.77 26.41
C SER A 107 7.39 -6.93 27.76
N ILE A 108 8.06 -7.63 28.70
CA ILE A 108 7.59 -7.85 30.08
C ILE A 108 7.16 -6.54 30.77
N ALA A 109 7.83 -5.43 30.46
CA ALA A 109 7.49 -4.11 31.02
C ALA A 109 6.07 -3.61 30.65
N TYR A 110 5.46 -4.16 29.60
CA TYR A 110 4.15 -3.74 29.08
C TYR A 110 3.09 -4.84 29.14
N GLN A 111 3.41 -6.03 29.67
CA GLN A 111 2.53 -7.21 29.63
C GLN A 111 1.13 -6.96 30.25
N ASN A 112 1.05 -6.10 31.27
CA ASN A 112 -0.20 -5.79 31.97
C ASN A 112 -1.02 -4.66 31.33
N ARG A 113 -0.52 -4.04 30.25
CA ARG A 113 -1.14 -2.84 29.66
C ARG A 113 -2.06 -3.14 28.48
N LYS A 114 -2.25 -4.41 28.12
CA LYS A 114 -3.14 -4.89 27.04
C LYS A 114 -2.98 -4.06 25.76
N LEU A 115 -1.91 -4.35 25.04
CA LEU A 115 -1.60 -3.69 23.77
C LEU A 115 -2.66 -4.02 22.71
N GLN A 116 -3.19 -2.99 22.08
CA GLN A 116 -4.09 -3.08 20.92
C GLN A 116 -3.35 -2.66 19.66
N PHE A 117 -3.42 -3.50 18.63
CA PHE A 117 -2.91 -3.21 17.30
C PHE A 117 -4.09 -2.95 16.36
N PHE A 118 -4.06 -1.81 15.66
CA PHE A 118 -5.10 -1.43 14.72
C PHE A 118 -4.61 -1.65 13.29
N ASN A 119 -3.53 -0.96 12.93
CA ASN A 119 -2.90 -1.14 11.63
C ASN A 119 -1.46 -0.60 11.59
N THR A 120 -0.72 -0.99 10.55
CA THR A 120 0.56 -0.41 10.15
C THR A 120 0.49 -0.07 8.67
N GLU A 121 0.79 1.19 8.35
CA GLU A 121 0.94 1.66 6.99
C GLU A 121 2.42 1.74 6.59
N ILE A 122 2.71 1.37 5.34
CA ILE A 122 4.03 1.47 4.73
C ILE A 122 3.88 2.23 3.42
N TRP A 123 4.66 3.30 3.28
CA TRP A 123 4.53 4.29 2.24
C TRP A 123 5.84 4.44 1.48
N ALA A 124 5.82 4.32 0.14
CA ALA A 124 6.96 4.63 -0.72
C ALA A 124 6.49 5.50 -1.90
N PRO A 125 6.88 6.78 -2.02
CA PRO A 125 7.55 7.60 -0.99
C PRO A 125 6.69 7.78 0.28
N ASP A 126 7.29 8.36 1.33
CA ASP A 126 6.56 8.65 2.56
C ASP A 126 5.41 9.65 2.37
N TRP A 127 4.45 9.61 3.30
CA TRP A 127 3.26 10.48 3.28
C TRP A 127 3.59 11.98 3.14
N ASN A 128 4.58 12.50 3.86
CA ASN A 128 4.94 13.93 3.74
C ASN A 128 5.41 14.28 2.33
N THR A 129 6.16 13.38 1.69
CA THR A 129 6.64 13.55 0.31
C THR A 129 5.49 13.46 -0.69
N CYS A 130 4.55 12.54 -0.48
CA CYS A 130 3.31 12.44 -1.27
C CYS A 130 2.53 13.77 -1.23
N ILE A 131 2.26 14.28 -0.03
CA ILE A 131 1.53 15.54 0.18
C ILE A 131 2.28 16.73 -0.43
N LYS A 132 3.58 16.86 -0.15
CA LYS A 132 4.41 17.97 -0.66
C LYS A 132 4.41 18.02 -2.19
N ASN A 133 4.43 16.86 -2.84
CA ASN A 133 4.52 16.76 -4.30
C ASN A 133 3.15 16.63 -4.98
N GLY A 134 2.04 16.62 -4.22
CA GLY A 134 0.70 16.47 -4.76
C GLY A 134 0.47 15.15 -5.52
N ARG A 135 1.17 14.08 -5.15
CA ARG A 135 1.05 12.75 -5.79
C ARG A 135 0.81 11.66 -4.75
N GLY A 136 0.14 10.58 -5.17
CA GLY A 136 0.05 9.37 -4.37
C GLY A 136 1.38 8.61 -4.30
N PRO A 137 1.48 7.59 -3.41
CA PRO A 137 2.66 6.75 -3.28
C PRO A 137 2.83 5.83 -4.50
N ASP A 138 4.06 5.47 -4.85
CA ASP A 138 4.35 4.44 -5.84
C ASP A 138 3.94 3.05 -5.32
N VAL A 139 4.06 2.84 -4.01
CA VAL A 139 3.58 1.65 -3.30
C VAL A 139 3.04 2.07 -1.95
N PHE A 140 1.80 1.67 -1.66
CA PHE A 140 1.19 1.76 -0.35
C PHE A 140 0.81 0.38 0.14
N ILE A 141 1.11 0.09 1.40
CA ILE A 141 0.75 -1.17 2.05
C ILE A 141 0.12 -0.84 3.40
N ASN A 142 -1.02 -1.45 3.71
CA ASN A 142 -1.67 -1.36 5.01
C ASN A 142 -1.85 -2.77 5.59
N VAL A 143 -1.17 -3.06 6.68
CA VAL A 143 -1.36 -4.27 7.49
C VAL A 143 -2.43 -3.96 8.51
N TYR A 144 -3.61 -4.58 8.39
CA TYR A 144 -4.75 -4.30 9.26
C TYR A 144 -5.06 -5.48 10.18
N HIS A 145 -5.69 -5.15 11.31
CA HIS A 145 -6.28 -6.12 12.22
C HIS A 145 -7.61 -5.57 12.75
N HIS A 146 -8.63 -6.42 12.74
CA HIS A 146 -9.97 -6.16 13.21
C HIS A 146 -10.37 -7.22 14.24
N GLU A 147 -10.33 -6.83 15.52
CA GLU A 147 -10.64 -7.73 16.62
C GLU A 147 -12.10 -8.25 16.57
N THR A 148 -13.03 -7.46 16.03
CA THR A 148 -14.48 -7.73 16.10
C THR A 148 -15.11 -8.26 14.82
N ILE A 149 -14.40 -8.25 13.68
CA ILE A 149 -14.96 -8.63 12.38
C ILE A 149 -14.22 -9.86 11.86
N LYS A 150 -14.80 -11.04 12.06
CA LYS A 150 -14.13 -12.33 11.84
C LYS A 150 -13.80 -12.60 10.39
N GLU A 151 -14.65 -12.17 9.47
CA GLU A 151 -14.51 -12.39 8.04
C GLU A 151 -13.32 -11.63 7.44
N ILE A 152 -12.95 -10.52 8.07
CA ILE A 152 -11.81 -9.69 7.68
C ILE A 152 -10.91 -9.41 8.87
N ARG A 153 -10.58 -10.48 9.61
CA ARG A 153 -9.89 -10.37 10.88
C ARG A 153 -8.54 -9.69 10.76
N GLU A 154 -7.78 -10.01 9.74
CA GLU A 154 -6.50 -9.38 9.48
C GLU A 154 -6.03 -9.64 8.05
N GLY A 155 -5.06 -8.84 7.62
CA GLY A 155 -4.56 -8.97 6.27
C GLY A 155 -3.71 -7.79 5.84
N ILE A 156 -3.49 -7.73 4.52
CA ILE A 156 -2.66 -6.74 3.88
C ILE A 156 -3.42 -6.16 2.69
N VAL A 157 -3.58 -4.83 2.68
CA VAL A 157 -3.99 -4.07 1.51
C VAL A 157 -2.74 -3.55 0.82
N ILE A 158 -2.61 -3.79 -0.48
CA ILE A 158 -1.47 -3.34 -1.29
C ILE A 158 -2.04 -2.51 -2.44
N ALA A 159 -1.59 -1.27 -2.58
CA ALA A 159 -2.01 -0.37 -3.64
C ALA A 159 -0.79 0.10 -4.44
N ILE A 160 -0.85 -0.12 -5.76
CA ILE A 160 0.19 0.31 -6.71
C ILE A 160 -0.49 1.03 -7.88
N PRO A 161 0.07 2.14 -8.40
CA PRO A 161 -0.46 2.81 -9.58
C PRO A 161 -0.66 1.81 -10.72
N ARG A 162 -1.82 1.84 -11.36
CA ARG A 162 -2.21 0.86 -12.38
C ARG A 162 -1.22 0.76 -13.55
N SER A 163 -0.61 1.88 -13.94
CA SER A 163 0.45 1.91 -14.96
C SER A 163 1.69 1.14 -14.50
N ALA A 164 2.11 1.32 -13.23
CA ALA A 164 3.21 0.59 -12.63
C ALA A 164 2.86 -0.89 -12.45
N ALA A 165 1.61 -1.20 -12.05
CA ALA A 165 1.13 -2.57 -11.93
C ALA A 165 1.23 -3.34 -13.26
N ARG A 166 0.72 -2.76 -14.35
CA ARG A 166 0.79 -3.36 -15.70
C ARG A 166 2.22 -3.60 -16.19
N SER A 167 3.13 -2.67 -15.90
CA SER A 167 4.54 -2.81 -16.34
C SER A 167 5.33 -3.84 -15.54
N LYS A 168 4.85 -4.25 -14.36
CA LYS A 168 5.49 -5.24 -13.48
C LYS A 168 4.58 -6.42 -13.16
N ASP A 169 3.60 -6.72 -14.02
CA ASP A 169 2.49 -7.64 -13.75
C ASP A 169 2.96 -9.01 -13.25
N ALA A 170 3.91 -9.65 -13.96
CA ALA A 170 4.42 -10.97 -13.59
C ALA A 170 5.10 -10.98 -12.21
N LEU A 171 5.91 -9.95 -11.90
CA LEU A 171 6.57 -9.83 -10.59
C LEU A 171 5.54 -9.64 -9.48
N LEU A 172 4.58 -8.76 -9.69
CA LEU A 172 3.54 -8.47 -8.71
C LEU A 172 2.67 -9.68 -8.46
N LYS A 173 2.21 -10.36 -9.51
CA LYS A 173 1.42 -11.59 -9.38
C LYS A 173 2.12 -12.64 -8.53
N LEU A 174 3.37 -12.97 -8.86
CA LEU A 174 4.16 -13.94 -8.09
C LEU A 174 4.37 -13.51 -6.63
N THR A 175 4.63 -12.21 -6.40
CA THR A 175 4.88 -11.71 -5.05
C THR A 175 3.60 -11.66 -4.20
N ILE A 176 2.46 -11.31 -4.80
CA ILE A 176 1.14 -11.31 -4.15
C ILE A 176 0.70 -12.75 -3.83
N GLU A 177 0.89 -13.69 -4.77
CA GLU A 177 0.63 -15.12 -4.53
C GLU A 177 1.50 -15.65 -3.39
N ALA A 178 2.81 -15.36 -3.39
CA ALA A 178 3.70 -15.76 -2.31
C ALA A 178 3.35 -15.13 -0.95
N LEU A 179 2.88 -13.88 -0.93
CA LEU A 179 2.36 -13.24 0.30
C LEU A 179 1.12 -13.95 0.81
N SER A 180 0.20 -14.31 -0.09
CA SER A 180 -1.01 -15.06 0.27
C SER A 180 -0.65 -16.44 0.82
N ASP A 181 0.24 -17.18 0.16
CA ASP A 181 0.67 -18.50 0.62
C ASP A 181 1.34 -18.47 2.00
N ALA A 182 2.03 -17.37 2.33
CA ALA A 182 2.66 -17.16 3.63
C ALA A 182 1.67 -16.79 4.75
N ILE A 183 0.44 -16.38 4.42
CA ILE A 183 -0.61 -16.03 5.38
C ILE A 183 -1.62 -17.20 5.47
N PRO A 184 -1.79 -17.83 6.64
CA PRO A 184 -2.71 -18.94 6.84
C PRO A 184 -4.12 -18.65 6.34
N GLN A 185 -4.71 -19.59 5.60
CA GLN A 185 -6.09 -19.54 5.10
C GLN A 185 -6.45 -18.21 4.42
N SER A 186 -5.48 -17.58 3.77
CA SER A 186 -5.71 -16.28 3.15
C SER A 186 -6.42 -16.40 1.80
N THR A 187 -7.07 -15.30 1.42
CA THR A 187 -7.73 -15.11 0.13
C THR A 187 -7.23 -13.83 -0.50
N ILE A 188 -7.21 -13.77 -1.83
CA ILE A 188 -6.84 -12.58 -2.59
C ILE A 188 -8.08 -12.02 -3.26
N ALA A 189 -8.38 -10.75 -3.00
CA ALA A 189 -9.35 -9.96 -3.76
C ALA A 189 -8.66 -8.80 -4.47
N THR A 190 -9.22 -8.36 -5.60
CA THR A 190 -8.70 -7.23 -6.36
C THR A 190 -9.78 -6.22 -6.72
N VAL A 191 -9.43 -4.95 -6.58
CA VAL A 191 -10.29 -3.81 -6.90
C VAL A 191 -9.45 -2.64 -7.41
N ASP A 192 -10.11 -1.72 -8.10
CA ASP A 192 -9.49 -0.47 -8.52
C ASP A 192 -10.03 0.69 -7.72
N ARG A 193 -9.14 1.58 -7.32
CA ARG A 193 -9.51 2.86 -6.71
C ARG A 193 -8.67 3.99 -7.26
N HIS A 194 -9.01 5.19 -6.85
CA HIS A 194 -8.25 6.38 -7.18
C HIS A 194 -7.57 6.91 -5.93
N TRP A 195 -6.36 7.43 -6.13
CA TRP A 195 -5.66 8.22 -5.14
C TRP A 195 -5.82 9.68 -5.52
N ASN A 196 -6.54 10.47 -4.72
CA ASN A 196 -6.82 11.86 -5.05
C ASN A 196 -6.72 12.78 -3.81
N PRO A 197 -5.91 13.86 -3.86
CA PRO A 197 -5.83 14.88 -2.81
C PRO A 197 -7.06 15.83 -2.73
N GLY A 198 -8.00 15.82 -3.69
CA GLY A 198 -9.12 16.76 -3.76
C GLY A 198 -10.36 16.39 -2.91
N LYS A 199 -11.02 17.39 -2.30
CA LYS A 199 -12.31 17.21 -1.58
C LYS A 199 -13.42 16.75 -2.55
N GLY A 200 -14.09 15.64 -2.26
CA GLY A 200 -15.37 15.29 -2.90
C GLY A 200 -15.47 13.95 -3.63
N PHE A 201 -14.44 13.09 -3.65
CA PHE A 201 -14.53 11.75 -4.23
C PHE A 201 -14.70 10.65 -3.17
N VAL A 202 -15.65 9.75 -3.44
CA VAL A 202 -15.90 8.48 -2.71
C VAL A 202 -14.86 7.44 -3.18
N ASN A 203 -14.45 6.49 -2.31
CA ASN A 203 -13.50 5.39 -2.60
C ASN A 203 -12.00 5.75 -2.65
N ARG A 204 -11.49 6.51 -1.68
CA ARG A 204 -10.03 6.64 -1.53
C ARG A 204 -9.43 5.35 -1.00
N VAL A 205 -8.16 5.11 -1.31
CA VAL A 205 -7.41 3.99 -0.71
C VAL A 205 -7.24 4.20 0.80
N GLU A 206 -6.96 5.44 1.20
CA GLU A 206 -6.80 5.85 2.61
C GLU A 206 -8.10 5.72 3.43
N ASP A 207 -9.27 5.85 2.79
CA ASP A 207 -10.57 5.82 3.46
C ASP A 207 -11.18 4.41 3.51
N MET A 208 -10.43 3.39 3.08
CA MET A 208 -10.92 2.02 3.04
C MET A 208 -11.17 1.49 4.46
N ASN A 209 -12.44 1.44 4.83
CA ASN A 209 -12.87 0.93 6.12
C ASN A 209 -13.22 -0.57 6.06
N ALA A 210 -13.46 -1.16 7.21
CA ALA A 210 -13.76 -2.58 7.34
C ALA A 210 -15.00 -3.04 6.53
N GLN A 211 -16.05 -2.22 6.44
CA GLN A 211 -17.24 -2.59 5.66
C GLN A 211 -16.93 -2.64 4.15
N GLU A 212 -16.06 -1.76 3.67
CA GLU A 212 -15.60 -1.79 2.29
C GLU A 212 -14.67 -2.98 2.01
N LEU A 213 -13.76 -3.29 2.93
CA LEU A 213 -12.91 -4.48 2.85
C LEU A 213 -13.74 -5.74 2.76
N LEU A 214 -14.76 -5.88 3.62
CA LEU A 214 -15.66 -7.03 3.62
C LEU A 214 -16.39 -7.19 2.29
N LYS A 215 -16.87 -6.10 1.70
CA LYS A 215 -17.48 -6.10 0.36
C LYS A 215 -16.50 -6.59 -0.70
N ILE A 216 -15.28 -6.07 -0.71
CA ILE A 216 -14.21 -6.45 -1.65
C ILE A 216 -13.88 -7.94 -1.53
N VAL A 217 -13.66 -8.44 -0.31
CA VAL A 217 -13.33 -9.84 -0.04
C VAL A 217 -14.47 -10.78 -0.45
N ASN A 218 -15.72 -10.39 -0.22
CA ASN A 218 -16.89 -11.16 -0.63
C ASN A 218 -17.23 -11.05 -2.15
N GLY A 219 -16.46 -10.28 -2.92
CA GLY A 219 -16.72 -10.06 -4.35
C GLY A 219 -17.93 -9.14 -4.65
N ASN A 220 -18.48 -8.47 -3.64
CA ASN A 220 -19.57 -7.51 -3.78
C ASN A 220 -18.98 -6.14 -4.15
N ARG A 221 -18.98 -5.80 -5.44
CA ARG A 221 -18.48 -4.51 -5.95
C ARG A 221 -19.53 -3.42 -5.92
#